data_AF-A0A522SR13-F1
#
_entry.id   AF-A0A522SR13-F1
#
_cell.length_a   1.000
_cell.length_b   1.000
_cell.length_c   1.000
_cell.angle_alpha   90.00
_cell.angle_beta   90.00
_cell.angle_gamma   90.00
#
_symmetry.space_group_name_H-M   'P 1'
#
loop_
_entity.id
_entity.type
_entity.pdbx_description
1 polymer ?
#
loop_
_entity_poly.entity_id
_entity_poly.type
_entity_poly.pdbx_seq_one_letter_code
_entity_poly.pdbx_strand_id
1 'polypeptide(L)' 'MKKRLNLTIEATLLKQMKFYASQKGESVSEIVEHYFEKLVLFKKGKNIIDLVDHLERPAISEDMDLIEEYYHQGRRKHGF' A
#
# COMPACT_ATOMS: atom_id res chain seq x y z
N MET A 1 -7.28 22.08 -5.71
CA MET A 1 -8.50 22.85 -5.37
C MET A 1 -9.37 22.01 -4.44
N LYS A 2 -9.81 22.55 -3.30
CA LYS A 2 -10.71 21.83 -2.37
C LYS A 2 -12.16 21.91 -2.87
N LYS A 3 -12.94 20.84 -2.69
CA LYS A 3 -14.39 20.78 -2.98
C LYS A 3 -15.17 20.56 -1.69
N ARG A 4 -16.42 21.03 -1.64
CA ARG A 4 -17.31 20.83 -0.48
C ARG A 4 -17.90 19.42 -0.52
N LEU A 5 -17.93 18.77 0.65
CA LEU A 5 -18.57 17.49 0.89
C LEU A 5 -19.64 17.67 1.97
N ASN A 6 -20.87 17.24 1.70
CA ASN A 6 -21.96 17.25 2.68
C ASN A 6 -22.13 15.84 3.25
N LEU A 7 -22.15 15.73 4.58
CA LEU A 7 -22.28 14.46 5.29
C LEU A 7 -23.40 14.57 6.33
N THR A 8 -24.17 13.50 6.49
CA THR A 8 -25.09 13.33 7.60
C THR A 8 -24.37 12.59 8.72
N ILE A 9 -24.40 13.14 9.93
CA ILE A 9 -23.73 12.55 11.10
C ILE A 9 -24.55 12.88 12.36
N GLU A 10 -24.50 11.99 13.35
CA GLU A 10 -25.10 12.22 14.65
C GLU A 10 -24.60 13.51 15.31
N ALA A 11 -25.53 14.32 15.83
CA ALA A 11 -25.22 15.64 16.36
C ALA A 11 -24.31 15.58 17.60
N THR A 12 -24.51 14.59 18.46
CA THR A 12 -23.69 14.32 19.65
C THR A 12 -22.26 13.96 19.27
N LEU A 13 -22.10 13.10 18.27
CA LEU A 13 -20.80 12.71 17.73
C LEU A 13 -20.08 13.90 17.09
N LEU A 14 -20.77 14.73 16.30
CA LEU A 14 -20.19 15.93 15.72
C LEU A 14 -19.68 16.89 16.80
N LYS A 15 -20.43 17.05 17.91
CA LYS A 15 -20.01 17.90 19.03
C LYS A 15 -18.73 17.37 19.70
N GLN A 16 -18.66 16.07 19.95
CA GLN A 16 -17.47 15.42 20.50
C GLN A 16 -16.26 15.58 19.57
N MET A 17 -16.46 15.39 18.26
CA MET A 17 -15.40 15.54 17.26
C MET A 17 -14.90 16.98 17.15
N LYS A 18 -15.77 17.99 17.25
CA LYS A 18 -15.35 19.40 17.28
C LYS A 18 -14.49 19.71 18.50
N PHE A 19 -14.87 19.18 19.66
CA PHE A 19 -14.07 19.33 20.88
C PHE A 19 -12.70 18.68 20.71
N TYR A 20 -12.66 17.44 20.23
CA TYR A 20 -11.42 16.71 19.94
C TYR A 20 -10.52 17.46 18.95
N ALA A 21 -11.09 17.96 17.86
CA ALA A 21 -10.36 18.72 16.85
C ALA A 21 -9.75 20.00 17.43
N SER A 22 -10.51 20.72 18.26
CA SER A 22 -10.02 21.91 18.97
C SER A 22 -8.85 21.60 19.91
N GLN A 23 -8.87 20.46 20.61
CA GLN A 23 -7.75 20.06 21.48
C GLN A 23 -6.47 19.78 20.69
N LYS A 24 -6.60 19.40 19.42
CA LYS A 24 -5.48 19.12 18.51
C LYS A 24 -5.05 20.33 17.67
N GLY A 25 -5.78 21.43 17.72
CA GLY A 25 -5.55 22.58 16.83
C GLY A 25 -5.90 22.29 15.36
N GLU A 26 -6.78 21.31 15.11
CA GLU A 26 -7.22 20.89 13.78
C GLU A 26 -8.72 21.17 13.60
N SER A 27 -9.19 21.17 12.38
CA SER A 27 -10.61 21.18 12.03
C SER A 27 -11.15 19.77 11.79
N VAL A 28 -12.46 19.58 11.98
CA VAL A 28 -13.12 18.30 11.67
C VAL A 28 -12.93 17.93 10.18
N SER A 29 -12.93 18.92 9.29
CA SER A 29 -12.70 18.70 7.86
C SER A 29 -11.30 18.16 7.57
N GLU A 30 -10.26 18.66 8.25
CA GLU A 30 -8.88 18.15 8.11
C GLU A 30 -8.76 16.72 8.63
N ILE A 31 -9.39 16.42 9.77
CA ILE A 31 -9.42 15.06 10.32
C ILE A 31 -10.06 14.07 9.32
N VAL A 32 -11.18 14.46 8.71
CA VAL A 32 -11.87 13.64 7.70
C VAL A 32 -11.02 13.51 6.44
N GLU A 33 -10.40 14.58 5.96
CA GLU A 33 -9.49 14.58 4.81
C GLU A 33 -8.31 13.62 5.05
N HIS A 34 -7.62 13.72 6.19
CA HIS A 34 -6.54 12.81 6.57
C HIS A 34 -7.00 11.35 6.64
N TYR A 35 -8.21 11.10 7.14
CA TYR A 35 -8.75 9.74 7.19
C TYR A 35 -8.99 9.19 5.77
N PHE A 36 -9.56 9.99 4.87
CA PHE A 36 -9.74 9.61 3.47
C PHE A 36 -8.41 9.36 2.77
N GLU A 37 -7.39 10.20 3.00
CA GLU A 37 -6.05 10.00 2.45
C GLU A 37 -5.47 8.66 2.89
N LYS A 38 -5.56 8.32 4.18
CA LYS A 38 -5.09 7.03 4.69
C LYS A 38 -5.79 5.84 4.03
N LEU A 39 -7.11 5.93 3.83
CA LEU A 39 -7.87 4.88 3.16
C LEU A 39 -7.46 4.72 1.68
N VAL A 40 -7.19 5.82 0.98
CA VAL A 40 -6.79 5.80 -0.43
C VAL A 40 -5.33 5.36 -0.59
N LEU A 41 -4.44 5.77 0.31
CA LEU A 41 -3.03 5.36 0.31
C LEU A 41 -2.88 3.85 0.46
N PHE A 42 -3.70 3.22 1.30
CA PHE A 42 -3.72 1.75 1.45
C PHE A 42 -4.04 1.02 0.13
N LYS A 43 -4.82 1.65 -0.77
CA LYS A 43 -5.11 1.09 -2.11
C LYS A 43 -4.02 1.38 -3.15
N LYS A 44 -3.08 2.29 -2.86
CA LYS A 44 -2.00 2.69 -3.78
C LYS A 44 -0.67 1.99 -3.53
N GLY A 45 -0.52 1.28 -2.41
CA GLY A 45 0.57 0.32 -2.28
C GLY A 45 0.41 -0.73 -3.37
N LYS A 46 1.46 -0.93 -4.20
CA LYS A 46 1.48 -2.00 -5.20
C LYS A 46 1.00 -3.28 -4.52
N ASN A 47 -0.10 -3.86 -5.01
CA ASN A 47 -0.56 -5.16 -4.54
C ASN A 47 0.62 -6.14 -4.70
N ILE A 48 0.74 -7.18 -3.86
CA ILE A 48 1.73 -8.25 -4.06
C ILE A 48 1.65 -8.78 -5.51
N ILE A 49 0.46 -8.83 -6.08
CA ILE A 49 0.22 -9.17 -7.48
C ILE A 49 0.89 -8.15 -8.43
N ASP A 50 0.65 -6.85 -8.22
CA ASP A 50 1.29 -5.80 -9.01
C ASP A 50 2.82 -5.82 -8.88
N LEU A 51 3.36 -6.16 -7.70
CA LEU A 51 4.80 -6.29 -7.52
C LEU A 51 5.37 -7.43 -8.35
N VAL A 52 4.70 -8.59 -8.36
CA VAL A 52 5.11 -9.76 -9.16
C VAL A 52 5.05 -9.45 -10.66
N ASP A 53 4.02 -8.76 -11.12
CA ASP A 53 3.87 -8.40 -12.54
C ASP A 53 4.93 -7.42 -13.04
N HIS A 54 5.49 -6.60 -12.15
CA HIS A 54 6.56 -5.63 -12.46
C HIS A 54 7.96 -6.15 -12.12
N LEU A 55 8.12 -7.41 -11.72
CA LEU A 55 9.45 -8.01 -11.60
C LEU A 55 10.08 -8.13 -12.98
N GLU A 56 11.34 -7.73 -13.09
CA GLU A 56 12.10 -7.95 -14.31
C GLU A 56 12.17 -9.45 -14.59
N ARG A 57 11.86 -9.82 -15.84
CA ARG A 57 12.03 -11.21 -16.26
C ARG A 57 13.53 -11.54 -16.16
N PRO A 58 13.89 -12.62 -15.45
CA PRO A 58 15.28 -13.01 -15.36
C PRO A 58 15.77 -13.38 -16.76
N ALA A 59 17.00 -12.99 -17.08
CA ALA A 59 17.65 -13.27 -18.36
C ALA A 59 18.08 -14.75 -18.42
N ILE A 60 17.10 -15.65 -18.49
CA ILE A 60 17.28 -17.08 -18.59
C ILE A 60 16.88 -17.50 -20.00
N SER A 61 17.67 -18.37 -20.62
CA SER A 61 17.32 -18.96 -21.92
C SER A 61 16.01 -19.75 -21.79
N GLU A 62 15.09 -19.58 -22.72
CA GLU A 62 13.82 -20.34 -22.75
C GLU A 62 14.07 -21.85 -22.88
N ASP A 63 15.24 -22.23 -23.39
CA ASP A 63 15.66 -23.61 -23.65
C ASP A 63 16.40 -24.23 -22.45
N MET A 64 16.60 -23.47 -21.37
CA MET A 64 17.39 -23.90 -20.22
C MET A 64 16.59 -24.86 -19.33
N ASP A 65 17.15 -26.05 -19.07
CA ASP A 65 16.65 -26.92 -18.01
C ASP A 65 17.01 -26.31 -16.64
N LEU A 66 16.02 -25.62 -16.06
CA LEU A 66 16.14 -24.96 -14.76
C LEU A 66 16.46 -25.94 -13.62
N ILE A 67 16.06 -27.21 -13.76
CA ILE A 67 16.30 -28.24 -12.75
C ILE A 67 17.77 -28.63 -12.79
N GLU A 68 18.29 -28.96 -13.97
CA GLU A 68 19.72 -29.28 -14.11
C GLU A 68 20.60 -28.12 -13.65
N GLU A 69 20.29 -26.90 -14.06
CA GLU A 69 21.10 -25.72 -13.71
C GLU A 69 21.10 -25.45 -12.19
N TYR A 70 19.96 -25.61 -11.51
CA TYR A 70 19.87 -25.47 -10.05
C TYR A 70 20.81 -26.44 -9.32
N TYR A 71 20.81 -27.71 -9.74
CA TYR A 71 21.69 -28.72 -9.15
C TYR A 71 23.15 -28.53 -9.56
N HIS A 72 23.43 -28.07 -10.78
CA HIS A 72 24.79 -27.75 -11.23
C HIS A 72 25.40 -26.58 -10.45
N GLN A 73 24.64 -25.51 -10.21
CA GLN A 73 25.12 -24.38 -9.41
C GLN A 73 25.34 -24.74 -7.95
N GLY A 74 24.47 -25.58 -7.37
CA GLY A 74 24.66 -26.13 -6.02
C GLY A 74 25.96 -26.93 -5.89
N ARG A 75 26.26 -27.78 -6.89
CA ARG A 75 27.53 -28.55 -6.95
C ARG A 75 28.76 -27.64 -7.12
N ARG A 76 28.67 -26.58 -7.94
CA ARG A 76 29.78 -25.62 -8.13
C ARG A 76 30.04 -24.76 -6.89
N LYS A 77 29.01 -24.39 -6.14
CA LYS A 77 29.13 -23.54 -4.94
C LYS A 77 29.56 -24.32 -3.69
N HIS A 78 29.19 -25.60 -3.59
CA HIS A 78 29.45 -26.43 -2.42
C HIS A 78 30.40 -27.62 -2.64
N GLY A 79 31.01 -27.75 -3.83
CA GLY A 79 32.15 -28.63 -4.08
C GLY A 79 31.97 -30.06 -3.57
N PHE A 80 31.21 -30.86 -4.33
CA PHE A 80 31.31 -32.32 -4.27
C PHE A 80 31.91 -32.82 -5.57
#